data_AF-A0A4Q5SBA0-F1
#
_entry.id   AF-A0A4Q5SBA0-F1
#
_cell.length_a   1.000
_cell.length_b   1.000
_cell.length_c   1.000
_cell.angle_alpha   90.00
_cell.angle_beta   90.00
_cell.angle_gamma   90.00
#
_symmetry.space_group_name_H-M   'P 1'
#
loop_
_entity.id
_entity.type
_entity.pdbx_description
1 polymer ?
#
loop_
_entity_poly.entity_id
_entity_poly.type
_entity_poly.pdbx_seq_one_letter_code
_entity_poly.pdbx_strand_id
1 'polypeptide(L)'
;MFLLGSLQASAQNIQIAGIVTDDQGMNVPGVNVTVKGTTLGTTTDANGKYTISAPGDATLVYSFIGYTNQEFAVNNRAAINVKLASASTNLNEVVVVGYGTQLKKDLTGAVSVVKPKDIQKRQATTVAEALQGLASGIRVRGGGQPGSEAQIQIRGLKNLSGTAPLYVIDGMISTANRDFNPADVESIQILKDASAAAIYGSRAANGVIIITTKKGKDGDLKVEFTGKSSLQNIPRYKLAETEEFSKLNYMAYDNAGATRQQLDLSNNTDWQDVTYRTGNMQDYNMSFSGGGKSSSYFVSGGYFGNKGTVIDTKFDRLSFRVNTQGKKGIFTIGENLAISRS
;
A
#
# COMPACT_ATOMS: atom_id res chain seq x y z
N MET A 1 43.36 32.37 -40.26
CA MET A 1 41.99 32.78 -39.91
C MET A 1 41.03 32.09 -40.88
N PHE A 2 40.57 30.88 -40.54
CA PHE A 2 39.65 30.09 -41.35
C PHE A 2 38.23 30.36 -40.87
N LEU A 3 37.42 31.07 -41.67
CA LEU A 3 35.99 31.20 -41.44
C LEU A 3 35.31 29.92 -41.97
N LEU A 4 34.83 29.07 -41.06
CA LEU A 4 33.88 28.00 -41.36
C LEU A 4 32.47 28.61 -41.34
N GLY A 5 31.93 28.90 -42.53
CA GLY A 5 30.53 29.26 -42.69
C GLY A 5 29.65 28.02 -42.54
N SER A 6 28.89 27.96 -41.44
CA SER A 6 27.84 26.96 -41.25
C SER A 6 26.64 27.30 -42.12
N LEU A 7 26.39 26.51 -43.17
CA LEU A 7 25.13 26.48 -43.90
C LEU A 7 24.06 25.89 -42.97
N GLN A 8 23.18 26.73 -42.41
CA GLN A 8 21.94 26.25 -41.82
C GLN A 8 21.01 25.83 -42.96
N ALA A 9 20.88 24.52 -43.16
CA ALA A 9 19.81 23.96 -43.97
C ALA A 9 18.50 24.18 -43.21
N SER A 10 17.73 25.20 -43.59
CA SER A 10 16.34 25.32 -43.16
C SER A 10 15.54 24.18 -43.79
N ALA A 11 15.25 23.14 -43.00
CA ALA A 11 14.26 22.16 -43.39
C ALA A 11 12.94 22.90 -43.64
N GLN A 12 12.43 22.80 -44.87
CA GLN A 12 11.21 23.50 -45.25
C GLN A 12 10.04 22.89 -44.46
N ASN A 13 9.42 23.68 -43.60
CA ASN A 13 8.24 23.24 -42.87
C ASN A 13 7.11 23.03 -43.86
N ILE A 14 6.48 21.87 -43.78
CA ILE A 14 5.29 21.54 -44.55
C ILE A 14 4.06 21.57 -43.65
N GLN A 15 2.92 21.96 -44.22
CA GLN A 15 1.65 21.93 -43.53
C GLN A 15 1.08 20.50 -43.63
N ILE A 16 0.90 19.85 -42.49
CA ILE A 16 0.32 18.51 -42.37
C ILE A 16 -1.08 18.65 -41.79
N ALA A 17 -2.06 18.08 -42.46
CA ALA A 17 -3.43 17.98 -41.98
C ALA A 17 -3.83 16.52 -41.74
N GLY A 18 -4.82 16.28 -40.89
CA GLY A 18 -5.28 14.91 -40.65
C GLY A 18 -6.51 14.84 -39.78
N ILE A 19 -7.08 13.64 -39.71
CA ILE A 19 -8.20 13.30 -38.81
C ILE A 19 -7.72 12.22 -37.84
N VAL A 20 -8.07 12.39 -36.57
CA VAL A 20 -7.84 11.39 -35.53
C VAL A 20 -9.16 10.71 -35.16
N THR A 21 -9.18 9.38 -35.25
CA THR A 21 -10.33 8.54 -34.90
C THR A 21 -9.98 7.52 -33.82
N ASP A 22 -10.99 6.99 -33.13
CA ASP A 22 -10.84 5.91 -32.15
C ASP A 22 -10.94 4.51 -32.79
N ASP A 23 -10.86 3.48 -31.95
CA ASP A 23 -10.96 2.09 -32.37
C ASP A 23 -12.29 1.73 -33.05
N GLN A 24 -13.35 2.49 -32.75
CA GLN A 24 -14.70 2.35 -33.30
C GLN A 24 -14.95 3.22 -34.53
N GLY A 25 -13.96 4.02 -34.95
CA GLY A 25 -14.03 4.91 -36.11
C GLY A 25 -14.71 6.25 -35.82
N MET A 26 -14.96 6.60 -34.54
CA MET A 26 -15.48 7.91 -34.16
C MET A 26 -14.35 8.95 -34.11
N ASN A 27 -14.63 10.18 -34.52
CA ASN A 27 -13.66 11.28 -34.47
C ASN A 27 -13.35 11.67 -33.02
N VAL A 28 -12.08 11.88 -32.69
CA VAL A 28 -11.64 12.18 -31.32
C VAL A 28 -11.20 13.65 -31.21
N PRO A 29 -12.00 14.51 -30.55
CA PRO A 29 -11.63 15.90 -30.30
C PRO A 29 -10.64 16.03 -29.13
N GLY A 30 -9.78 17.05 -29.17
CA GLY A 30 -8.85 17.38 -28.07
C GLY A 30 -7.58 16.52 -27.98
N VAL A 31 -7.25 15.73 -29.00
CA VAL A 31 -5.99 14.97 -29.09
C VAL A 31 -4.83 15.93 -29.25
N ASN A 32 -3.80 15.80 -28.42
CA ASN A 32 -2.60 16.61 -28.51
C ASN A 32 -1.62 16.00 -29.53
N VAL A 33 -1.29 16.77 -30.56
CA VAL A 33 -0.41 16.40 -31.67
C VAL A 33 0.85 17.25 -31.60
N THR A 34 1.98 16.65 -31.24
CA THR A 34 3.25 17.37 -31.04
C THR A 34 4.36 16.84 -31.94
N VAL A 35 5.30 17.69 -32.33
CA VAL A 35 6.52 17.28 -33.02
C VAL A 35 7.51 16.76 -31.98
N LYS A 36 7.93 15.51 -32.13
CA LYS A 36 8.80 14.79 -31.20
C LYS A 36 10.08 15.58 -30.89
N GLY A 37 10.33 15.81 -29.61
CA GLY A 37 11.52 16.54 -29.13
C GLY A 37 11.41 18.07 -29.18
N THR A 38 10.25 18.62 -29.52
CA THR A 38 10.01 20.07 -29.56
C THR A 38 8.75 20.44 -28.78
N THR A 39 8.54 21.75 -28.57
CA THR A 39 7.28 22.30 -28.01
C THR A 39 6.24 22.63 -29.09
N LEU A 40 6.54 22.35 -30.36
CA LEU A 40 5.65 22.63 -31.47
C LEU A 40 4.52 21.60 -31.49
N GLY A 41 3.28 22.05 -31.36
CA GLY A 41 2.13 21.17 -31.30
C GLY A 41 0.82 21.88 -31.61
N THR A 42 -0.23 21.08 -31.80
CA THR A 42 -1.60 21.51 -32.03
C THR A 42 -2.57 20.52 -31.37
N THR A 43 -3.84 20.86 -31.31
CA THR A 43 -4.90 19.97 -30.80
C THR A 43 -5.94 19.70 -31.87
N THR A 44 -6.56 18.52 -31.85
CA THR A 44 -7.69 18.24 -32.75
C THR A 44 -8.93 19.05 -32.39
N ASP A 45 -9.68 19.50 -33.40
CA ASP A 45 -10.94 20.23 -33.27
C ASP A 45 -12.13 19.31 -32.90
N ALA A 46 -13.34 19.88 -32.82
CA ALA A 46 -14.57 19.14 -32.51
C ALA A 46 -14.89 18.00 -33.50
N ASN A 47 -14.33 18.03 -34.71
CA ASN A 47 -14.48 17.01 -35.74
C ASN A 47 -13.27 16.07 -35.82
N GLY A 48 -12.34 16.12 -34.85
CA GLY A 48 -11.13 15.31 -34.82
C GLY A 48 -10.07 15.73 -35.84
N LYS A 49 -10.23 16.89 -36.52
CA LYS A 49 -9.27 17.41 -37.50
C LYS A 49 -8.16 18.19 -36.82
N TYR A 50 -6.95 18.08 -37.34
CA TYR A 50 -5.83 18.92 -36.92
C TYR A 50 -5.03 19.41 -38.13
N THR A 51 -4.31 20.51 -37.91
CA THR A 51 -3.34 21.05 -38.86
C THR A 51 -2.11 21.51 -38.10
N ILE A 52 -0.92 21.06 -38.51
CA ILE A 52 0.36 21.40 -37.89
C ILE A 52 1.40 21.68 -38.96
N SER A 53 2.24 22.69 -38.74
CA SER A 53 3.41 22.97 -39.58
C SER A 53 4.62 22.29 -38.96
N ALA A 54 5.27 21.37 -39.66
CA ALA A 54 6.42 20.63 -39.14
C ALA A 54 7.44 20.31 -40.25
N PRO A 55 8.72 20.06 -39.91
CA PRO A 55 9.70 19.57 -40.86
C PRO A 55 9.24 18.25 -41.53
N GLY A 56 9.56 18.08 -42.82
CA GLY A 56 9.14 16.90 -43.59
C GLY A 56 9.69 15.55 -43.11
N ASP A 57 10.76 15.58 -42.34
CA ASP A 57 11.42 14.43 -41.69
C ASP A 57 11.04 14.25 -40.20
N ALA A 58 10.15 15.10 -39.68
CA ALA A 58 9.74 15.04 -38.28
C ALA A 58 8.89 13.82 -37.95
N THR A 59 8.75 13.52 -36.66
CA THR A 59 7.81 12.53 -36.14
C THR A 59 6.74 13.24 -35.31
N LEU A 60 5.47 12.98 -35.61
CA LEU A 60 4.33 13.47 -34.85
C LEU A 60 3.95 12.47 -33.76
N VAL A 61 3.74 12.96 -32.54
CA VAL A 61 3.28 12.20 -31.39
C VAL A 61 1.84 12.60 -31.08
N TYR A 62 0.95 11.61 -31.05
CA TYR A 62 -0.46 11.77 -30.75
C TYR A 62 -0.71 11.25 -29.36
N SER A 63 -1.25 12.10 -28.48
CA SER A 63 -1.51 11.76 -27.08
C SER A 63 -2.89 12.25 -26.65
N PHE A 64 -3.63 11.38 -25.99
CA PHE A 64 -4.94 11.70 -25.43
C PHE A 64 -5.22 10.82 -24.22
N ILE A 65 -5.95 11.35 -23.24
CA ILE A 65 -6.26 10.62 -22.01
C ILE A 65 -7.12 9.40 -22.38
N GLY A 66 -6.69 8.21 -21.93
CA GLY A 66 -7.37 6.95 -22.22
C GLY A 66 -6.88 6.21 -23.48
N TYR A 67 -5.89 6.73 -24.20
CA TYR A 67 -5.31 6.13 -25.41
C TYR A 67 -3.79 5.94 -25.28
N THR A 68 -3.24 4.96 -26.00
CA THR A 68 -1.78 4.79 -26.07
C THR A 68 -1.18 5.87 -26.96
N ASN A 69 -0.05 6.46 -26.55
CA ASN A 69 0.69 7.39 -27.40
C ASN A 69 1.12 6.69 -28.68
N GLN A 70 0.81 7.30 -29.83
CA GLN A 70 1.20 6.79 -31.14
C GLN A 70 2.13 7.79 -31.82
N GLU A 71 3.15 7.26 -32.50
CA GLU A 71 4.13 8.06 -33.23
C GLU A 71 4.08 7.75 -34.72
N PHE A 72 4.00 8.78 -35.55
CA PHE A 72 4.01 8.65 -37.00
C PHE A 72 5.05 9.59 -37.61
N ALA A 73 5.95 9.03 -38.42
CA ALA A 73 6.91 9.82 -39.20
C ALA A 73 6.18 10.53 -40.34
N VAL A 74 6.48 11.82 -40.52
CA VAL A 74 5.84 12.69 -41.52
C VAL A 74 6.18 12.23 -42.94
N ASN A 75 7.44 11.88 -43.21
CA ASN A 75 7.91 11.36 -44.50
C ASN A 75 7.45 12.21 -45.70
N ASN A 76 7.49 13.55 -45.58
CA ASN A 76 7.01 14.51 -46.58
C ASN A 76 5.53 14.36 -46.99
N ARG A 77 4.68 13.77 -46.15
CA ARG A 77 3.24 13.64 -46.42
C ARG A 77 2.49 14.87 -45.90
N ALA A 78 1.64 15.45 -46.76
CA ALA A 78 0.75 16.55 -46.39
C ALA A 78 -0.50 16.09 -45.62
N ALA A 79 -0.79 14.79 -45.60
CA ALA A 79 -1.96 14.22 -44.92
C ALA A 79 -1.62 12.96 -44.12
N ILE A 80 -2.00 12.92 -42.84
CA ILE A 80 -1.79 11.78 -41.93
C ILE A 80 -3.04 11.56 -41.09
N ASN A 81 -3.80 10.50 -41.37
CA ASN A 81 -4.94 10.10 -40.54
C ASN A 81 -4.48 9.04 -39.54
N VAL A 82 -4.94 9.17 -38.29
CA VAL A 82 -4.49 8.32 -37.19
C VAL A 82 -5.69 7.67 -36.51
N LYS A 83 -5.60 6.36 -36.30
CA LYS A 83 -6.54 5.59 -35.50
C LYS A 83 -5.92 5.29 -34.14
N LEU A 84 -6.38 5.99 -33.11
CA LEU A 84 -5.90 5.82 -31.74
C LEU A 84 -6.34 4.48 -31.17
N ALA A 85 -5.36 3.72 -30.72
CA ALA A 85 -5.60 2.51 -29.94
C ALA A 85 -5.92 2.88 -28.48
N SER A 86 -7.04 2.37 -27.98
CA SER A 86 -7.47 2.56 -26.60
C SER A 86 -6.41 1.99 -25.66
N ALA A 87 -6.05 2.75 -24.62
CA ALA A 87 -5.16 2.26 -23.58
C ALA A 87 -5.95 1.29 -22.69
N SER A 88 -6.02 0.02 -23.09
CA SER A 88 -6.41 -1.08 -22.21
C SER A 88 -5.37 -1.17 -21.10
N THR A 89 -5.61 -0.43 -20.02
CA THR A 89 -4.78 -0.49 -18.83
C THR A 89 -5.24 -1.68 -17.98
N ASN A 90 -5.22 -2.88 -18.57
CA ASN A 90 -5.21 -4.10 -17.78
C ASN A 90 -3.83 -4.18 -17.13
N LEU A 91 -3.69 -3.52 -15.99
CA LEU A 91 -2.58 -3.74 -15.07
C LEU A 91 -2.69 -5.21 -14.64
N ASN A 92 -1.94 -6.06 -15.32
CA ASN A 92 -1.74 -7.45 -14.94
C ASN A 92 -1.14 -7.46 -13.53
N GLU A 93 -2.00 -7.62 -12.52
CA GLU A 93 -1.56 -7.76 -11.14
C GLU A 93 -0.71 -9.03 -11.04
N VAL A 94 0.59 -8.84 -10.82
CA VAL A 94 1.52 -9.92 -10.54
C VAL A 94 1.41 -10.29 -9.07
N VAL A 95 1.21 -11.57 -8.82
CA VAL A 95 1.09 -12.18 -7.49
C VAL A 95 2.32 -13.06 -7.28
N VAL A 96 2.87 -13.04 -6.07
CA VAL A 96 4.03 -13.83 -5.69
C VAL A 96 3.52 -15.09 -4.98
N VAL A 97 3.61 -16.23 -5.65
CA VAL A 97 3.20 -17.52 -5.07
C VAL A 97 4.43 -18.38 -4.85
N GLY A 98 4.75 -18.63 -3.58
CA GLY A 98 5.99 -19.32 -3.24
C GLY A 98 7.22 -18.50 -3.66
N TYR A 99 8.05 -19.11 -4.50
CA TYR A 99 9.28 -18.52 -5.05
C TYR A 99 9.12 -17.95 -6.47
N GLY A 100 7.90 -18.00 -7.04
CA GLY A 100 7.62 -17.56 -8.40
C GLY A 100 6.62 -16.41 -8.47
N THR A 101 6.67 -15.65 -9.56
CA THR A 101 5.66 -14.63 -9.89
C THR A 101 4.67 -15.20 -10.91
N GLN A 102 3.38 -15.15 -10.60
CA GLN A 102 2.31 -15.54 -11.52
C GLN A 102 1.32 -14.40 -11.69
N LEU A 103 0.68 -14.32 -12.86
CA LEU A 103 -0.41 -13.37 -13.05
C LEU A 103 -1.62 -13.84 -12.25
N LYS A 104 -2.32 -12.88 -11.63
CA LYS A 104 -3.52 -13.17 -10.84
C LYS A 104 -4.57 -13.99 -11.58
N LYS A 105 -4.72 -13.77 -12.89
CA LYS A 105 -5.68 -14.47 -13.76
C LYS A 105 -5.34 -15.95 -13.98
N ASP A 106 -4.08 -16.34 -13.81
CA ASP A 106 -3.59 -17.70 -14.08
C ASP A 106 -3.61 -18.57 -12.81
N LEU A 107 -4.03 -18.00 -11.67
CA LEU A 107 -4.14 -18.70 -10.40
C LEU A 107 -5.43 -19.51 -10.33
N THR A 108 -5.30 -20.82 -10.17
CA THR A 108 -6.41 -21.77 -10.01
C THR A 108 -6.94 -21.85 -8.57
N GLY A 109 -6.22 -21.28 -7.58
CA GLY A 109 -6.60 -21.27 -6.16
C GLY A 109 -7.09 -19.92 -5.64
N ALA A 110 -7.82 -19.89 -4.52
CA ALA A 110 -8.33 -18.66 -3.94
C ALA A 110 -7.24 -17.84 -3.24
N VAL A 111 -6.68 -16.88 -3.97
CA VAL A 111 -5.72 -15.89 -3.45
C VAL A 111 -6.39 -14.55 -3.27
N SER A 112 -6.26 -13.97 -2.08
CA SER A 112 -6.64 -12.57 -1.84
C SER A 112 -5.41 -11.68 -1.84
N VAL A 113 -5.44 -10.61 -2.62
CA VAL A 113 -4.37 -9.60 -2.69
C VAL A 113 -4.87 -8.32 -2.05
N VAL A 114 -4.13 -7.81 -1.09
CA VAL A 114 -4.39 -6.54 -0.41
C VAL A 114 -3.36 -5.51 -0.86
N LYS A 115 -3.85 -4.35 -1.33
CA LYS A 115 -3.01 -3.27 -1.86
C LYS A 115 -2.49 -2.37 -0.74
N PRO A 116 -1.29 -1.78 -0.87
CA PRO A 116 -0.72 -0.87 0.13
C PRO A 116 -1.60 0.32 0.47
N LYS A 117 -2.30 0.88 -0.53
CA LYS A 117 -3.16 2.05 -0.35
C LYS A 117 -4.29 1.79 0.66
N ASP A 118 -4.76 0.55 0.77
CA ASP A 118 -5.84 0.18 1.68
C ASP A 118 -5.32 -0.09 3.10
N ILE A 119 -4.07 -0.57 3.21
CA ILE A 119 -3.34 -0.74 4.47
C ILE A 119 -3.02 0.64 5.08
N GLN A 120 -2.47 1.55 4.28
CA GLN A 120 -2.01 2.87 4.74
C GLN A 120 -3.13 3.80 5.21
N LYS A 121 -4.36 3.62 4.69
CA LYS A 121 -5.56 4.35 5.11
C LYS A 121 -6.00 4.01 6.53
N ARG A 122 -5.53 2.91 7.10
CA ARG A 122 -5.89 2.49 8.45
C ARG A 122 -4.81 2.87 9.45
N GLN A 123 -5.27 3.19 10.64
CA GLN A 123 -4.42 3.25 11.83
C GLN A 123 -4.34 1.84 12.40
N ALA A 124 -3.52 1.00 11.76
CA ALA A 124 -3.23 -0.34 12.24
C ALA A 124 -1.85 -0.34 12.89
N THR A 125 -1.74 -0.92 14.08
CA THR A 125 -0.46 -1.01 14.81
C THR A 125 0.33 -2.23 14.34
N THR A 126 -0.35 -3.25 13.83
CA THR A 126 0.24 -4.46 13.26
C THR A 126 -0.25 -4.70 11.82
N VAL A 127 0.52 -5.48 11.06
CA VAL A 127 0.12 -5.92 9.71
C VAL A 127 -1.20 -6.69 9.74
N ALA A 128 -1.41 -7.48 10.79
CA ALA A 128 -2.62 -8.28 10.97
C ALA A 128 -3.89 -7.42 11.13
N GLU A 129 -3.84 -6.37 11.94
CA GLU A 129 -4.93 -5.41 12.07
C GLU A 129 -5.23 -4.70 10.76
N ALA A 130 -4.20 -4.37 9.98
CA ALA A 130 -4.38 -3.69 8.71
C ALA A 130 -5.21 -4.52 7.73
N LEU A 131 -5.12 -5.85 7.79
CA LEU A 131 -5.85 -6.79 6.95
C LEU A 131 -7.33 -6.95 7.33
N GLN A 132 -7.76 -6.46 8.49
CA GLN A 132 -9.11 -6.68 9.00
C GLN A 132 -10.16 -6.16 8.00
N GLY A 133 -10.98 -7.06 7.47
CA GLY A 133 -12.02 -6.69 6.50
C GLY A 133 -11.53 -6.29 5.10
N LEU A 134 -10.25 -6.49 4.74
CA LEU A 134 -9.76 -6.30 3.36
C LEU A 134 -9.79 -7.58 2.52
N ALA A 135 -10.03 -8.73 3.15
CA ALA A 135 -10.08 -10.00 2.46
C ALA A 135 -11.17 -10.90 3.06
N SER A 136 -11.86 -11.62 2.17
CA SER A 136 -12.94 -12.53 2.54
C SER A 136 -12.42 -13.76 3.25
N GLY A 137 -13.18 -14.22 4.26
CA GLY A 137 -12.84 -15.39 5.06
C GLY A 137 -11.66 -15.17 5.99
N ILE A 138 -11.30 -13.93 6.30
CA ILE A 138 -10.25 -13.60 7.27
C ILE A 138 -10.88 -13.00 8.50
N ARG A 139 -10.60 -13.61 9.64
CA ARG A 139 -10.97 -13.08 10.95
C ARG A 139 -9.70 -12.63 11.65
N VAL A 140 -9.67 -11.35 12.02
CA VAL A 140 -8.59 -10.77 12.82
C VAL A 140 -9.15 -10.56 14.22
N ARG A 141 -8.40 -10.99 15.24
CA ARG A 141 -8.67 -10.71 16.65
C ARG A 141 -7.49 -9.94 17.21
N GLY A 142 -7.65 -8.62 17.35
CA GLY A 142 -6.71 -7.75 18.04
C GLY A 142 -7.19 -7.40 19.44
N GLY A 143 -6.29 -6.87 20.27
CA GLY A 143 -6.59 -6.29 21.57
C GLY A 143 -6.27 -4.79 21.59
N GLY A 144 -6.77 -4.07 22.59
CA GLY A 144 -6.48 -2.64 22.78
C GLY A 144 -5.14 -2.36 23.46
N GLN A 145 -4.38 -3.39 23.83
CA GLN A 145 -3.10 -3.22 24.51
C GLN A 145 -2.03 -2.79 23.51
N PRO A 146 -1.28 -1.70 23.79
CA PRO A 146 -0.14 -1.30 22.97
C PRO A 146 0.85 -2.44 22.75
N GLY A 147 1.25 -2.65 21.49
CA GLY A 147 2.20 -3.68 21.11
C GLY A 147 1.65 -5.10 21.07
N SER A 148 0.37 -5.34 21.40
CA SER A 148 -0.21 -6.68 21.31
C SER A 148 -0.27 -7.19 19.86
N GLU A 149 0.00 -8.48 19.68
CA GLU A 149 -0.09 -9.12 18.36
C GLU A 149 -1.53 -9.51 18.06
N ALA A 150 -2.05 -9.06 16.92
CA ALA A 150 -3.36 -9.50 16.47
C ALA A 150 -3.28 -10.91 15.87
N GLN A 151 -4.20 -11.77 16.30
CA GLN A 151 -4.30 -13.14 15.82
C GLN A 151 -5.15 -13.17 14.55
N ILE A 152 -4.62 -13.79 13.49
CA ILE A 152 -5.36 -14.02 12.24
C ILE A 152 -5.85 -15.46 12.17
N GLN A 153 -7.06 -15.64 11.67
CA GLN A 153 -7.65 -16.93 11.33
C GLN A 153 -8.18 -16.88 9.89
N ILE A 154 -7.78 -17.86 9.07
CA ILE A 154 -8.19 -17.97 7.67
C ILE A 154 -9.20 -19.10 7.52
N ARG A 155 -10.41 -18.76 7.06
CA ARG A 155 -11.57 -19.65 6.91
C ARG A 155 -11.99 -20.37 8.20
N GLY A 156 -11.90 -19.66 9.33
CA GLY A 156 -12.36 -20.15 10.63
C GLY A 156 -11.34 -21.07 11.33
N LEU A 157 -11.83 -21.81 12.32
CA LEU A 157 -11.02 -22.75 13.10
C LEU A 157 -10.96 -24.09 12.36
N LYS A 158 -9.75 -24.52 11.99
CA LYS A 158 -9.51 -25.82 11.35
C LYS A 158 -9.05 -26.90 12.33
N ASN A 159 -8.41 -26.49 13.44
CA ASN A 159 -7.77 -27.37 14.41
C ASN A 159 -8.16 -26.94 15.84
N LEU A 160 -8.06 -27.87 16.81
CA LEU A 160 -8.29 -27.61 18.24
C LEU A 160 -7.14 -26.84 18.92
N SER A 161 -5.93 -26.90 18.35
CA SER A 161 -4.75 -26.15 18.81
C SER A 161 -3.91 -25.67 17.62
N GLY A 162 -3.12 -24.61 17.82
CA GLY A 162 -2.19 -24.09 16.81
C GLY A 162 -2.87 -23.62 15.52
N THR A 163 -3.73 -22.60 15.60
CA THR A 163 -4.56 -22.12 14.48
C THR A 163 -3.96 -20.94 13.72
N ALA A 164 -2.75 -20.51 14.07
CA ALA A 164 -2.11 -19.37 13.41
C ALA A 164 -1.70 -19.74 11.97
N PRO A 165 -1.87 -18.82 11.00
CA PRO A 165 -1.36 -19.00 9.65
C PRO A 165 0.16 -18.86 9.62
N LEU A 166 0.77 -19.38 8.55
CA LEU A 166 2.19 -19.20 8.29
C LEU A 166 2.42 -17.79 7.70
N TYR A 167 3.40 -17.06 8.22
CA TYR A 167 3.84 -15.80 7.62
C TYR A 167 5.09 -16.02 6.78
N VAL A 168 5.12 -15.41 5.61
CA VAL A 168 6.27 -15.46 4.71
C VAL A 168 6.60 -14.03 4.32
N ILE A 169 7.78 -13.55 4.69
CA ILE A 169 8.23 -12.19 4.41
C ILE A 169 9.38 -12.29 3.41
N ASP A 170 9.16 -11.81 2.19
CA ASP A 170 10.12 -11.87 1.08
C ASP A 170 10.74 -13.26 0.85
N GLY A 171 9.92 -14.31 1.03
CA GLY A 171 10.31 -15.71 0.83
C GLY A 171 10.86 -16.41 2.08
N MET A 172 11.14 -15.69 3.16
CA MET A 172 11.54 -16.29 4.44
C MET A 172 10.32 -16.56 5.33
N ILE A 173 10.26 -17.77 5.88
CA ILE A 173 9.24 -18.12 6.88
C ILE A 173 9.51 -17.32 8.15
N SER A 174 8.48 -16.62 8.61
CA SER A 174 8.50 -15.82 9.83
C SER A 174 7.24 -16.09 10.66
N THR A 175 7.19 -15.49 11.85
CA THR A 175 6.01 -15.48 12.71
C THR A 175 5.27 -14.15 12.58
N ALA A 176 4.11 -14.04 13.24
CA ALA A 176 3.29 -12.82 13.29
C ALA A 176 4.05 -11.71 14.04
N ASN A 177 5.01 -11.04 13.38
CA ASN A 177 5.94 -10.21 14.11
C ASN A 177 5.42 -8.77 14.27
N ARG A 178 5.17 -8.35 15.52
CA ARG A 178 4.90 -6.95 15.90
C ARG A 178 6.04 -6.01 15.55
N ASP A 179 7.23 -6.54 15.28
CA ASP A 179 8.43 -5.78 14.91
C ASP A 179 8.46 -5.33 13.46
N PHE A 180 7.56 -5.84 12.62
CA PHE A 180 7.51 -5.49 11.22
C PHE A 180 6.80 -4.15 11.02
N ASN A 181 7.46 -3.21 10.34
CA ASN A 181 6.89 -1.92 9.99
C ASN A 181 5.88 -2.03 8.82
N PRO A 182 4.57 -1.78 9.04
CA PRO A 182 3.57 -1.86 7.96
C PRO A 182 3.80 -0.88 6.80
N ALA A 183 4.53 0.21 7.01
CA ALA A 183 4.82 1.20 5.96
C ALA A 183 5.73 0.66 4.83
N ASP A 184 6.48 -0.41 5.12
CA ASP A 184 7.40 -1.06 4.18
C ASP A 184 6.72 -2.13 3.30
N VAL A 185 5.43 -2.41 3.51
CA VAL A 185 4.67 -3.40 2.74
C VAL A 185 4.36 -2.88 1.34
N GLU A 186 4.77 -3.63 0.31
CA GLU A 186 4.38 -3.41 -1.09
C GLU A 186 3.15 -4.23 -1.47
N SER A 187 2.98 -5.43 -0.90
CA SER A 187 1.74 -6.19 -1.06
C SER A 187 1.60 -7.25 0.02
N ILE A 188 0.34 -7.61 0.32
CA ILE A 188 0.02 -8.78 1.13
C ILE A 188 -0.83 -9.71 0.31
N GLN A 189 -0.46 -10.97 0.29
CA GLN A 189 -1.13 -12.01 -0.46
C GLN A 189 -1.47 -13.14 0.48
N ILE A 190 -2.70 -13.63 0.38
CA ILE A 190 -3.24 -14.56 1.35
C ILE A 190 -3.71 -15.79 0.62
N LEU A 191 -2.99 -16.88 0.85
CA LEU A 191 -3.27 -18.20 0.30
C LEU A 191 -4.25 -18.89 1.25
N LYS A 192 -5.50 -19.02 0.80
CA LYS A 192 -6.61 -19.55 1.61
C LYS A 192 -6.81 -21.05 1.41
N ASP A 193 -6.39 -21.57 0.27
CA ASP A 193 -6.56 -22.96 -0.15
C ASP A 193 -5.28 -23.78 0.00
N ALA A 194 -5.47 -25.07 0.24
CA ALA A 194 -4.38 -26.03 0.37
C ALA A 194 -3.55 -26.17 -0.92
N SER A 195 -4.16 -26.06 -2.11
CA SER A 195 -3.45 -26.18 -3.40
C SER A 195 -2.44 -25.04 -3.61
N ALA A 196 -2.85 -23.80 -3.34
CA ALA A 196 -1.97 -22.63 -3.45
C ALA A 196 -0.89 -22.64 -2.37
N ALA A 197 -1.22 -23.14 -1.18
CA ALA A 197 -0.35 -23.12 -0.02
C ALA A 197 0.58 -24.35 0.08
N ALA A 198 0.36 -25.39 -0.74
CA ALA A 198 1.08 -26.66 -0.70
C ALA A 198 2.61 -26.53 -0.82
N ILE A 199 3.09 -25.49 -1.50
CA ILE A 199 4.53 -25.20 -1.66
C ILE A 199 5.21 -25.01 -0.29
N TYR A 200 4.48 -24.52 0.71
CA TYR A 200 4.99 -24.28 2.07
C TYR A 200 4.77 -25.48 3.02
N GLY A 201 4.28 -26.60 2.50
CA GLY A 201 4.15 -27.86 3.24
C GLY A 201 3.11 -27.85 4.36
N SER A 202 3.30 -28.74 5.34
CA SER A 202 2.32 -28.98 6.42
C SER A 202 2.05 -27.75 7.31
N ARG A 203 3.03 -26.83 7.42
CA ARG A 203 2.89 -25.58 8.18
C ARG A 203 1.84 -24.63 7.59
N ALA A 204 1.45 -24.85 6.34
CA ALA A 204 0.49 -24.04 5.61
C ALA A 204 -0.96 -24.52 5.75
N ALA A 205 -1.25 -25.53 6.59
CA ALA A 205 -2.60 -26.07 6.78
C ALA A 205 -3.63 -24.98 7.18
N ASN A 206 -3.19 -24.00 7.97
CA ASN A 206 -4.00 -22.86 8.42
C ASN A 206 -4.01 -21.69 7.42
N GLY A 207 -3.44 -21.86 6.24
CA GLY A 207 -3.23 -20.81 5.23
C GLY A 207 -1.89 -20.09 5.40
N VAL A 208 -1.53 -19.29 4.39
CA VAL A 208 -0.25 -18.58 4.31
C VAL A 208 -0.50 -17.11 4.00
N ILE A 209 0.20 -16.24 4.71
CA ILE A 209 0.22 -14.80 4.49
C ILE A 209 1.60 -14.44 3.98
N ILE A 210 1.67 -14.06 2.71
CA ILE A 210 2.89 -13.64 2.04
C ILE A 210 2.91 -12.12 2.06
N ILE A 211 3.97 -11.56 2.62
CA ILE A 211 4.25 -10.13 2.68
C ILE A 211 5.45 -9.88 1.77
N THR A 212 5.24 -9.04 0.77
CA THR A 212 6.32 -8.55 -0.09
C THR A 212 6.66 -7.13 0.34
N THR A 213 7.92 -6.86 0.60
CA THR A 213 8.37 -5.51 0.96
C THR A 213 8.68 -4.66 -0.25
N LYS A 214 8.66 -3.34 -0.03
CA LYS A 214 9.05 -2.35 -1.03
C LYS A 214 10.49 -2.59 -1.48
N LYS A 215 10.68 -2.48 -2.80
CA LYS A 215 11.98 -2.58 -3.47
C LYS A 215 12.23 -1.30 -4.24
N GLY A 216 13.50 -1.01 -4.50
CA GLY A 216 13.87 0.08 -5.40
C GLY A 216 13.28 -0.15 -6.79
N LYS A 217 12.75 0.92 -7.39
CA LYS A 217 12.23 0.93 -8.76
C LYS A 217 13.16 1.78 -9.63
N ASP A 218 13.23 1.46 -10.91
CA ASP A 218 13.95 2.28 -11.88
C ASP A 218 13.39 3.71 -11.89
N GLY A 219 14.29 4.67 -11.84
CA GLY A 219 13.98 6.10 -11.83
C GLY A 219 14.79 6.89 -10.81
N ASP A 220 14.55 8.19 -10.81
CA ASP A 220 15.20 9.13 -9.92
C ASP A 220 14.90 8.82 -8.45
N LEU A 221 15.77 9.33 -7.57
CA LEU A 221 15.61 9.22 -6.13
C LEU A 221 14.24 9.78 -5.69
N LYS A 222 13.44 8.93 -5.05
CA LYS A 222 12.19 9.30 -4.39
C LYS A 222 12.39 9.25 -2.88
N VAL A 223 12.03 10.34 -2.23
CA VAL A 223 12.01 10.48 -0.78
C VAL A 223 10.57 10.61 -0.34
N GLU A 224 10.11 9.71 0.52
CA GLU A 224 8.78 9.75 1.11
C GLU A 224 8.89 9.87 2.62
N PHE A 225 8.22 10.86 3.20
CA PHE A 225 8.06 11.02 4.63
C PHE A 225 6.57 10.97 4.99
N THR A 226 6.23 10.25 6.05
CA THR A 226 4.88 10.17 6.59
C THR A 226 4.94 10.33 8.10
N GLY A 227 4.16 11.26 8.64
CA GLY A 227 3.98 11.45 10.07
C GLY A 227 2.51 11.38 10.45
N LYS A 228 2.21 10.65 11.52
CA LYS A 228 0.86 10.52 12.09
C LYS A 228 0.94 10.68 13.61
N SER A 229 -0.03 11.39 14.18
CA SER A 229 -0.25 11.47 15.62
C SER A 229 -1.72 11.24 15.90
N SER A 230 -2.06 10.52 16.96
CA SER A 230 -3.45 10.16 17.27
C SER A 230 -3.67 10.06 18.76
N LEU A 231 -4.76 10.67 19.23
CA LEU A 231 -5.21 10.57 20.62
C LEU A 231 -6.22 9.43 20.75
N GLN A 232 -6.07 8.63 21.81
CA GLN A 232 -6.92 7.47 22.07
C GLN A 232 -7.66 7.68 23.39
N ASN A 233 -8.97 7.51 23.38
CA ASN A 233 -9.81 7.57 24.57
C ASN A 233 -10.62 6.28 24.68
N ILE A 234 -10.82 5.80 25.91
CA ILE A 234 -11.69 4.67 26.19
C ILE A 234 -13.02 5.19 26.75
N PRO A 235 -14.17 4.61 26.33
CA PRO A 235 -15.45 4.93 26.95
C PRO A 235 -15.42 4.60 28.45
N ARG A 236 -15.90 5.52 29.28
CA ARG A 236 -16.09 5.29 30.72
C ARG A 236 -17.52 4.84 30.99
N TYR A 237 -17.70 3.91 31.91
CA TYR A 237 -19.01 3.50 32.39
C TYR A 237 -19.49 4.47 33.47
N LYS A 238 -20.81 4.69 33.55
CA LYS A 238 -21.40 5.35 34.71
C LYS A 238 -21.50 4.31 35.83
N LEU A 239 -20.56 4.37 36.79
CA LEU A 239 -20.54 3.48 37.95
C LEU A 239 -21.33 4.10 39.09
N ALA A 240 -21.81 3.26 40.00
CA ALA A 240 -22.45 3.72 41.22
C ALA A 240 -21.40 4.40 42.10
N GLU A 241 -21.61 5.68 42.38
CA GLU A 241 -20.83 6.42 43.37
C GLU A 241 -21.16 5.90 44.78
N THR A 242 -20.36 6.30 45.77
CA THR A 242 -20.44 5.80 47.16
C THR A 242 -21.87 5.87 47.75
N GLU A 243 -22.60 6.95 47.49
CA GLU A 243 -23.97 7.11 47.97
C GLU A 243 -24.93 6.09 47.34
N GLU A 244 -24.89 5.93 46.01
CA GLU A 244 -25.74 4.98 45.28
C GLU A 244 -25.40 3.54 45.68
N PHE A 245 -24.11 3.22 45.79
CA PHE A 245 -23.65 1.92 46.28
C PHE A 245 -24.16 1.62 47.69
N SER A 246 -24.09 2.59 48.62
CA SER A 246 -24.56 2.40 49.99
C SER A 246 -26.05 2.09 50.06
N LYS A 247 -26.88 2.79 49.27
CA LYS A 247 -28.33 2.56 49.18
C LYS A 247 -28.61 1.16 48.64
N LEU A 248 -27.95 0.76 47.56
CA LEU A 248 -28.10 -0.57 46.95
C LEU A 248 -27.66 -1.68 47.92
N ASN A 249 -26.55 -1.49 48.63
CA ASN A 249 -26.04 -2.44 49.61
C ASN A 249 -27.03 -2.60 50.77
N TYR A 250 -27.46 -1.51 51.39
CA TYR A 250 -28.41 -1.56 52.51
C TYR A 250 -29.75 -2.18 52.12
N MET A 251 -30.30 -1.84 50.94
CA MET A 251 -31.51 -2.48 50.42
C MET A 251 -31.33 -4.00 50.28
N ALA A 252 -30.17 -4.47 49.84
CA ALA A 252 -29.89 -5.90 49.73
C ALA A 252 -29.87 -6.60 51.11
N TYR A 253 -29.25 -6.00 52.12
CA TYR A 253 -29.23 -6.54 53.49
C TYR A 253 -30.60 -6.53 54.16
N ASP A 254 -31.34 -5.43 54.00
CA ASP A 254 -32.70 -5.30 54.53
C ASP A 254 -33.63 -6.36 53.91
N ASN A 255 -33.55 -6.57 52.59
CA ASN A 255 -34.34 -7.60 51.89
C ASN A 255 -33.94 -9.03 52.29
N ALA A 256 -32.68 -9.25 52.67
CA ALA A 256 -32.19 -10.54 53.15
C ALA A 256 -32.48 -10.79 54.64
N GLY A 257 -32.99 -9.81 55.39
CA GLY A 257 -33.17 -9.88 56.83
C GLY A 257 -31.84 -9.96 57.61
N ALA A 258 -30.74 -9.52 57.00
CA ALA A 258 -29.40 -9.57 57.57
C ALA A 258 -28.97 -8.20 58.12
N THR A 259 -28.10 -8.20 59.13
CA THR A 259 -27.52 -6.97 59.66
C THR A 259 -26.67 -6.28 58.59
N ARG A 260 -26.87 -4.98 58.39
CA ARG A 260 -26.11 -4.18 57.42
C ARG A 260 -24.62 -4.19 57.77
N GLN A 261 -23.79 -4.18 56.73
CA GLN A 261 -22.34 -4.01 56.89
C GLN A 261 -22.01 -2.60 57.39
N GLN A 262 -21.00 -2.51 58.26
CA GLN A 262 -20.43 -1.23 58.68
C GLN A 262 -19.34 -0.84 57.68
N LEU A 263 -19.74 -0.11 56.63
CA LEU A 263 -18.85 0.35 55.57
C LEU A 263 -18.25 1.72 55.91
N ASP A 264 -16.96 1.90 55.61
CA ASP A 264 -16.36 3.23 55.54
C ASP A 264 -16.68 3.86 54.19
N LEU A 265 -17.55 4.86 54.21
CA LEU A 265 -18.08 5.56 53.04
C LEU A 265 -17.49 6.97 52.90
N SER A 266 -16.36 7.24 53.56
CA SER A 266 -15.73 8.57 53.57
C SER A 266 -15.08 8.95 52.23
N ASN A 267 -14.72 7.98 51.40
CA ASN A 267 -14.01 8.19 50.15
C ASN A 267 -14.85 7.76 48.95
N ASN A 268 -14.88 8.61 47.92
CA ASN A 268 -15.57 8.33 46.66
C ASN A 268 -14.57 8.43 45.48
N THR A 269 -13.74 7.40 45.33
CA THR A 269 -12.68 7.37 44.32
C THR A 269 -13.21 6.94 42.96
N ASP A 270 -12.99 7.76 41.93
CA ASP A 270 -13.20 7.33 40.53
C ASP A 270 -12.06 6.40 40.10
N TRP A 271 -12.29 5.09 40.23
CA TRP A 271 -11.34 4.06 39.82
C TRP A 271 -11.03 4.09 38.31
N GLN A 272 -11.95 4.58 37.47
CA GLN A 272 -11.72 4.68 36.04
C GLN A 272 -10.78 5.85 35.71
N ASP A 273 -10.86 6.96 36.46
CA ASP A 273 -9.97 8.10 36.28
C ASP A 273 -8.53 7.82 36.71
N VAL A 274 -8.35 7.12 37.84
CA VAL A 274 -7.00 6.74 38.32
C VAL A 274 -6.36 5.61 37.53
N THR A 275 -7.14 4.85 36.75
CA THR A 275 -6.62 3.72 35.95
C THR A 275 -6.40 4.11 34.49
N TYR A 276 -7.26 4.97 33.94
CA TYR A 276 -7.24 5.33 32.53
C TYR A 276 -6.77 6.75 32.27
N ARG A 277 -6.07 6.93 31.16
CA ARG A 277 -5.63 8.22 30.62
C ARG A 277 -5.99 8.32 29.14
N THR A 278 -5.94 9.53 28.60
CA THR A 278 -5.88 9.70 27.14
C THR A 278 -4.54 9.17 26.64
N GLY A 279 -4.60 8.16 25.78
CA GLY A 279 -3.45 7.59 25.10
C GLY A 279 -2.98 8.50 23.95
N ASN A 280 -1.71 8.37 23.59
CA ASN A 280 -1.12 9.08 22.46
C ASN A 280 -0.28 8.11 21.63
N MET A 281 -0.59 8.06 20.34
CA MET A 281 0.09 7.23 19.36
C MET A 281 0.76 8.12 18.32
N GLN A 282 2.01 7.81 18.01
CA GLN A 282 2.87 8.51 17.05
C GLN A 282 3.47 7.49 16.10
N ASP A 283 3.49 7.83 14.81
CA ASP A 283 4.01 6.97 13.75
C ASP A 283 4.72 7.84 12.72
N TYR A 284 6.04 7.72 12.63
CA TYR A 284 6.90 8.47 11.73
C TYR A 284 7.67 7.50 10.85
N ASN A 285 7.58 7.67 9.55
CA ASN A 285 8.25 6.83 8.57
C ASN A 285 8.95 7.70 7.54
N MET A 286 10.18 7.34 7.22
CA MET A 286 10.95 7.94 6.15
C MET A 286 11.50 6.83 5.27
N SER A 287 11.39 7.00 3.95
CA SER A 287 11.95 6.06 3.00
C SER A 287 12.60 6.75 1.81
N PHE A 288 13.64 6.11 1.31
CA PHE A 288 14.41 6.49 0.13
C PHE A 288 14.37 5.33 -0.84
N SER A 289 13.98 5.59 -2.08
CA SER A 289 13.92 4.56 -3.11
C SER A 289 14.41 5.10 -4.43
N GLY A 290 15.08 4.26 -5.20
CA GLY A 290 15.55 4.63 -6.52
C GLY A 290 16.29 3.48 -7.18
N GLY A 291 16.72 3.69 -8.41
CA GLY A 291 17.46 2.67 -9.14
C GLY A 291 17.65 3.03 -10.60
N GLY A 292 18.61 2.34 -11.21
CA GLY A 292 18.77 2.32 -12.66
C GLY A 292 18.81 0.88 -13.16
N LYS A 293 18.94 0.73 -14.49
CA LYS A 293 18.83 -0.55 -15.22
C LYS A 293 19.63 -1.73 -14.64
N SER A 294 20.71 -1.47 -13.91
CA SER A 294 21.61 -2.48 -13.33
C SER A 294 21.59 -2.54 -11.80
N SER A 295 20.94 -1.62 -11.10
CA SER A 295 20.90 -1.62 -9.63
C SER A 295 19.74 -0.82 -9.07
N SER A 296 19.07 -1.33 -8.06
CA SER A 296 18.02 -0.62 -7.32
C SER A 296 18.23 -0.73 -5.82
N TYR A 297 17.70 0.26 -5.09
CA TYR A 297 17.78 0.32 -3.65
C TYR A 297 16.50 0.88 -3.03
N PHE A 298 16.20 0.41 -1.83
CA PHE A 298 15.18 0.92 -0.93
C PHE A 298 15.77 0.93 0.48
N VAL A 299 15.66 2.07 1.16
CA VAL A 299 16.08 2.23 2.55
C VAL A 299 14.93 2.89 3.29
N SER A 300 14.54 2.35 4.44
CA SER A 300 13.53 2.97 5.28
C SER A 300 13.91 2.96 6.75
N GLY A 301 13.45 3.99 7.45
CA GLY A 301 13.52 4.12 8.88
C GLY A 301 12.15 4.51 9.41
N GLY A 302 11.75 3.93 10.54
CA GLY A 302 10.47 4.23 11.16
C GLY A 302 10.53 4.20 12.68
N TYR A 303 9.79 5.11 13.30
CA TYR A 303 9.49 5.12 14.73
C TYR A 303 7.98 5.00 14.91
N PHE A 304 7.57 4.04 15.72
CA PHE A 304 6.21 3.89 16.18
C PHE A 304 6.20 3.96 17.71
N GLY A 305 5.41 4.84 18.30
CA GLY A 305 5.23 4.94 19.75
C GLY A 305 3.75 4.95 20.09
N ASN A 306 3.35 4.12 21.05
CA ASN A 306 1.96 4.04 21.50
C ASN A 306 1.93 4.03 23.03
N LYS A 307 1.55 5.16 23.62
CA LYS A 307 1.18 5.26 25.03
C LYS A 307 -0.30 4.90 25.16
N GLY A 308 -0.59 3.76 25.75
CA GLY A 308 -1.95 3.24 25.86
C GLY A 308 -2.84 4.04 26.79
N THR A 309 -4.14 3.74 26.72
CA THR A 309 -5.19 4.36 27.54
C THR A 309 -5.18 3.85 28.98
N VAL A 310 -4.54 2.72 29.27
CA VAL A 310 -4.30 2.26 30.65
C VAL A 310 -2.96 2.81 31.11
N ILE A 311 -2.91 3.37 32.32
CA ILE A 311 -1.66 3.84 32.92
C ILE A 311 -0.64 2.69 32.95
N ASP A 312 0.65 3.01 32.78
CA ASP A 312 1.78 2.07 32.66
C ASP A 312 1.75 1.11 31.47
N THR A 313 0.83 1.28 30.52
CA THR A 313 0.91 0.59 29.21
C THR A 313 1.58 1.48 28.16
N LYS A 314 2.63 0.95 27.52
CA LYS A 314 3.33 1.60 26.40
C LYS A 314 3.98 0.57 25.48
N PHE A 315 4.20 0.94 24.23
CA PHE A 315 4.98 0.19 23.26
C PHE A 315 5.67 1.16 22.31
N ASP A 316 6.98 1.01 22.14
CA ASP A 316 7.77 1.81 21.23
C ASP A 316 8.54 0.87 20.31
N ARG A 317 8.62 1.19 19.02
CA ARG A 317 9.31 0.38 18.02
C ARG A 317 10.13 1.27 17.11
N LEU A 318 11.42 1.00 17.06
CA LEU A 318 12.32 1.51 16.03
C LEU A 318 12.48 0.43 14.96
N SER A 319 12.43 0.84 13.70
CA SER A 319 12.57 -0.06 12.55
C SER A 319 13.51 0.55 11.52
N PHE A 320 14.35 -0.29 10.95
CA PHE A 320 15.25 0.05 9.87
C PHE A 320 15.28 -1.09 8.86
N ARG A 321 15.16 -0.75 7.58
CA ARG A 321 15.18 -1.73 6.49
C ARG A 321 16.05 -1.24 5.35
N VAL A 322 16.77 -2.17 4.75
CA VAL A 322 17.57 -1.97 3.54
C VAL A 322 17.26 -3.10 2.59
N ASN A 323 16.92 -2.75 1.36
CA ASN A 323 16.73 -3.69 0.27
C ASN A 323 17.54 -3.20 -0.92
N THR A 324 18.51 -4.00 -1.37
CA THR A 324 19.34 -3.66 -2.53
C THR A 324 19.32 -4.80 -3.52
N GLN A 325 19.39 -4.48 -4.81
CA GLN A 325 19.49 -5.46 -5.86
C GLN A 325 20.43 -4.95 -6.94
N GLY A 326 21.33 -5.80 -7.41
CA GLY A 326 22.26 -5.55 -8.50
C GLY A 326 22.15 -6.63 -9.57
N LYS A 327 22.17 -6.23 -10.84
CA LYS A 327 22.16 -7.11 -11.99
C LYS A 327 23.31 -6.77 -12.94
N LYS A 328 24.08 -7.78 -13.32
CA LYS A 328 25.14 -7.68 -14.34
C LYS A 328 25.09 -8.90 -15.24
N GLY A 329 24.57 -8.71 -16.46
CA GLY A 329 24.36 -9.80 -17.43
C GLY A 329 23.38 -10.84 -16.88
N ILE A 330 23.86 -12.09 -16.74
CA ILE A 330 23.11 -13.23 -16.18
C ILE A 330 23.11 -13.26 -14.65
N PHE A 331 24.01 -12.52 -13.99
CA PHE A 331 24.12 -12.54 -12.54
C PHE A 331 23.20 -11.49 -11.92
N THR A 332 22.45 -11.92 -10.90
CA THR A 332 21.62 -11.04 -10.06
C THR A 332 21.92 -11.36 -8.60
N ILE A 333 22.25 -10.33 -7.83
CA ILE A 333 22.49 -10.41 -6.40
C ILE A 333 21.52 -9.44 -5.74
N GLY A 334 20.94 -9.82 -4.61
CA GLY A 334 20.09 -8.94 -3.82
C GLY A 334 20.25 -9.22 -2.34
N GLU A 335 20.00 -8.18 -1.55
CA GLU A 335 20.03 -8.19 -0.10
C GLU A 335 18.72 -7.60 0.42
N ASN A 336 18.20 -8.19 1.49
CA ASN A 336 17.06 -7.65 2.23
C ASN A 336 17.34 -7.79 3.73
N LEU A 337 17.68 -6.67 4.35
CA LEU A 337 18.02 -6.56 5.76
C LEU A 337 16.91 -5.80 6.48
N ALA A 338 16.47 -6.31 7.62
CA ALA A 338 15.54 -5.63 8.51
C ALA A 338 16.01 -5.76 9.95
N ILE A 339 16.06 -4.64 10.65
CA ILE A 339 16.41 -4.54 12.07
C ILE A 339 15.28 -3.79 12.76
N SER A 340 14.79 -4.33 13.87
CA SER A 340 13.89 -3.61 14.75
C SER A 340 14.38 -3.67 16.18
N ARG A 341 13.84 -2.77 17.01
CA ARG A 341 13.90 -2.83 18.45
C ARG A 341 12.55 -2.41 18.99
N SER A 342 11.93 -3.24 19.81
CA SER A 342 10.67 -2.97 20.50
C SER A 342 10.72 -3.30 22.00
#